data_AF-A0A502CRK5-F1
#
_entry.id   AF-A0A502CRK5-F1
#
_cell.length_a   1.000
_cell.length_b   1.000
_cell.length_c   1.000
_cell.angle_alpha   90.00
_cell.angle_beta   90.00
_cell.angle_gamma   90.00
#
_symmetry.space_group_name_H-M   'P 1'
#
loop_
_entity.id
_entity.type
_entity.pdbx_description
1 polymer ?
#
loop_
_entity_poly.entity_id
_entity_poly.type
_entity_poly.pdbx_seq_one_letter_code
_entity_poly.pdbx_strand_id
1 'polypeptide(L)'
;MPQEEELADAKRPDLRVHGTGFDAPVPIEIKLAERWTGPRLVERLENQLCGDYLRDVRSGRGVMLLYHRKADRHWSMPDGTKAMTLDELVAALRRHWSAISQRYPGVEEIEVIGIDLTRRTASK
;
A
#
# COMPACT_ATOMS: atom_id res chain seq x y z
N MET A 1 11.06 19.45 23.36
CA MET A 1 10.33 18.74 22.30
C MET A 1 11.38 17.98 21.50
N PRO A 2 11.36 16.64 21.41
CA PRO A 2 12.26 15.96 20.49
C PRO A 2 11.87 16.39 19.08
N GLN A 3 12.81 16.94 18.34
CA GLN A 3 12.61 17.32 16.95
C GLN A 3 12.52 16.04 16.12
N GLU A 4 11.38 15.83 15.46
CA GLU A 4 11.17 14.65 14.62
C GLU A 4 12.23 14.60 13.51
N GLU A 5 12.86 13.44 13.35
CA GLU A 5 13.88 13.20 12.34
C GLU A 5 13.36 13.50 10.93
N GLU A 6 13.99 14.50 10.31
CA GLU A 6 13.75 14.92 8.95
C GLU A 6 14.55 14.03 8.00
N LEU A 7 13.90 12.99 7.45
CA LEU A 7 14.48 12.22 6.34
C LEU A 7 14.50 13.09 5.08
N ALA A 8 15.61 12.99 4.35
CA ALA A 8 16.10 13.93 3.34
C ALA A 8 15.32 14.02 2.01
N ASP A 9 14.03 13.77 2.01
CA ASP A 9 13.16 14.08 0.87
C ASP A 9 11.76 14.30 1.44
N ALA A 10 11.13 15.44 1.17
CA ALA A 10 9.86 15.89 1.78
C ALA A 10 8.63 14.96 1.55
N LYS A 11 8.83 13.70 1.15
CA LYS A 11 7.86 12.64 1.00
C LYS A 11 7.63 11.94 2.34
N ARG A 12 6.50 12.27 2.98
CA ARG A 12 6.02 11.59 4.18
C ARG A 12 4.97 10.53 3.79
N PRO A 13 4.87 9.40 4.49
CA PRO A 13 3.74 8.48 4.34
C PRO A 13 2.44 9.16 4.80
N ASP A 14 1.31 8.75 4.21
CA ASP A 14 0.00 9.33 4.52
C ASP A 14 -0.35 9.20 6.02
N LEU A 15 0.03 8.08 6.64
CA LEU A 15 -0.12 7.84 8.08
C LEU A 15 1.04 7.01 8.63
N ARG A 16 1.38 7.19 9.92
CA ARG A 16 2.32 6.35 10.67
C ARG A 16 1.66 5.83 11.93
N VAL A 17 1.80 4.54 12.18
CA VAL A 17 1.34 3.91 13.43
C VAL A 17 2.54 3.68 14.34
N HIS A 18 2.47 4.24 15.54
CA HIS A 18 3.43 4.03 16.61
C HIS A 18 2.80 3.11 17.66
N GLY A 19 3.59 2.22 18.24
CA GLY A 19 3.15 1.33 19.31
C GLY A 19 4.27 1.10 20.32
N THR A 20 3.91 0.71 21.53
CA THR A 20 4.88 0.36 22.59
C THR A 20 5.41 -1.07 22.46
N GLY A 21 4.91 -1.84 21.49
CA GLY A 21 5.26 -3.25 21.27
C GLY A 21 6.18 -3.53 20.07
N PHE A 22 6.64 -2.49 19.38
CA PHE A 22 7.59 -2.59 18.27
C PHE A 22 8.40 -1.28 18.17
N ASP A 23 9.69 -1.39 17.87
CA ASP A 23 10.64 -0.28 18.01
C ASP A 23 10.59 0.76 16.87
N ALA A 24 9.71 0.60 15.87
CA ALA A 24 9.66 1.52 14.73
C ALA A 24 8.28 1.76 14.11
N PRO A 25 7.98 3.00 13.67
CA PRO A 25 6.67 3.34 13.11
C PRO A 25 6.35 2.57 11.83
N VAL A 26 5.14 2.03 11.74
CA VAL A 26 4.62 1.35 10.54
C VAL A 26 3.98 2.39 9.62
N PRO A 27 4.53 2.66 8.41
CA PRO A 27 3.90 3.53 7.44
C PRO A 27 2.66 2.88 6.81
N ILE A 28 1.64 3.70 6.60
CA ILE A 28 0.43 3.36 5.85
C ILE A 28 0.33 4.31 4.65
N GLU A 29 0.29 3.75 3.45
CA GLU A 29 0.08 4.48 2.21
C GLU A 29 -1.37 4.29 1.73
N ILE A 30 -2.08 5.38 1.47
CA ILE A 30 -3.51 5.37 1.18
C ILE A 30 -3.76 5.72 -0.30
N LYS A 31 -4.59 4.92 -0.98
CA LYS A 31 -5.01 5.20 -2.36
C LYS A 31 -6.51 5.02 -2.55
N LEU A 32 -7.13 5.97 -3.27
CA LEU A 32 -8.46 5.80 -3.85
C LEU A 32 -8.34 4.96 -5.12
N ALA A 33 -8.58 3.65 -5.03
CA ALA A 33 -8.29 2.67 -6.07
C ALA A 33 -8.86 3.06 -7.44
N GLU A 34 -10.05 3.69 -7.49
CA GLU A 34 -10.66 4.13 -8.75
C GLU A 34 -9.87 5.20 -9.53
N ARG A 35 -8.93 5.91 -8.88
CA ARG A 35 -8.10 6.95 -9.49
C ARG A 35 -6.80 6.43 -10.10
N TRP A 36 -6.50 5.14 -9.94
CA TRP A 36 -5.21 4.56 -10.34
C TRP A 36 -5.40 3.40 -11.31
N THR A 37 -4.40 3.18 -12.14
CA THR A 37 -4.27 1.98 -12.98
C THR A 37 -3.53 0.89 -12.20
N GLY A 38 -3.70 -0.38 -12.59
CA GLY A 38 -2.97 -1.50 -11.97
C GLY A 38 -1.44 -1.30 -11.97
N PRO A 39 -0.80 -0.94 -13.10
CA PRO A 39 0.64 -0.69 -13.12
C PRO A 39 1.08 0.45 -12.21
N ARG A 40 0.25 1.50 -12.06
CA ARG A 40 0.57 2.58 -11.13
C ARG A 40 0.44 2.14 -9.68
N LEU A 41 -0.54 1.31 -9.33
CA LEU A 41 -0.65 0.78 -7.96
C LEU A 41 0.55 -0.13 -7.62
N VAL A 42 0.97 -0.97 -8.55
CA VAL A 42 2.21 -1.76 -8.42
C VAL A 42 3.44 -0.87 -8.22
N GLU A 43 3.59 0.16 -9.05
CA GLU A 43 4.70 1.10 -8.95
C GLU A 43 4.70 1.87 -7.61
N ARG A 44 3.51 2.20 -7.08
CA ARG A 44 3.39 2.83 -5.76
C ARG A 44 3.76 1.87 -4.62
N LEU A 45 3.36 0.60 -4.70
CA LEU A 45 3.77 -0.42 -3.75
C LEU A 45 5.30 -0.55 -3.72
N GLU A 46 5.93 -0.66 -4.90
CA GLU A 46 7.39 -0.83 -5.01
C GLU A 46 8.17 0.42 -4.61
N ASN A 47 7.94 1.53 -5.30
CA ASN A 47 8.83 2.68 -5.17
C ASN A 47 8.53 3.52 -3.94
N GLN A 48 7.25 3.69 -3.61
CA GLN A 48 6.87 4.58 -2.52
C GLN A 48 6.90 3.84 -1.18
N LEU A 49 6.19 2.71 -1.07
CA LEU A 49 6.12 1.99 0.19
C LEU A 49 7.43 1.26 0.50
N CYS A 50 7.86 0.32 -0.35
CA CYS A 50 9.10 -0.42 -0.12
C CYS A 50 10.34 0.46 -0.31
N GLY A 51 10.36 1.25 -1.38
CA GLY A 51 11.53 2.00 -1.83
C GLY A 51 11.79 3.28 -1.06
N ASP A 52 10.77 4.10 -0.75
CA ASP A 52 10.95 5.41 -0.10
C ASP A 52 10.69 5.32 1.41
N TYR A 53 9.60 4.66 1.85
CA TYR A 53 9.20 4.67 3.27
C TYR A 53 9.88 3.62 4.14
N LEU A 54 10.14 2.42 3.60
CA LEU A 54 10.76 1.31 4.32
C LEU A 54 12.25 1.14 3.99
N ARG A 55 12.86 2.16 3.37
CA ARG A 55 14.30 2.16 3.06
C ARG A 55 15.17 2.14 4.30
N ASP A 56 14.72 2.85 5.35
CA ASP A 56 15.45 2.98 6.60
C ASP A 56 15.07 1.80 7.54
N VAL A 57 16.10 1.08 8.00
CA VAL A 57 16.05 -0.30 8.56
C VAL A 57 15.25 -0.41 9.86
N ARG A 58 14.74 0.71 10.38
CA ARG A 58 14.01 0.74 11.63
C ARG A 58 12.64 0.06 11.47
N SER A 59 11.91 0.30 10.39
CA SER A 59 10.62 -0.37 10.12
C SER A 59 10.72 -1.29 8.92
N GLY A 60 10.58 -2.60 9.14
CA GLY A 60 10.47 -3.59 8.07
C GLY A 60 9.05 -3.83 7.58
N ARG A 61 8.03 -3.21 8.17
CA ARG A 61 6.62 -3.52 7.87
C ARG A 61 5.87 -2.30 7.36
N GLY A 62 5.00 -2.48 6.37
CA GLY A 62 4.16 -1.41 5.83
C GLY A 62 2.77 -1.88 5.44
N VAL A 63 1.85 -0.91 5.28
CA VAL A 63 0.49 -1.18 4.83
C VAL A 63 0.16 -0.35 3.59
N MET A 64 -0.38 -0.98 2.56
CA MET A 64 -1.05 -0.29 1.46
C MET A 64 -2.56 -0.39 1.65
N LEU A 65 -3.21 0.75 1.88
CA LEU A 65 -4.65 0.84 2.11
C LEU A 65 -5.38 1.36 0.87
N LEU A 66 -6.25 0.54 0.31
CA LEU A 66 -7.05 0.86 -0.85
C LEU A 66 -8.50 1.15 -0.44
N TYR A 67 -8.96 2.36 -0.74
CA TYR A 67 -10.39 2.68 -0.68
C TYR A 67 -11.01 2.56 -2.06
N HIS A 68 -12.22 2.01 -2.12
CA HIS A 68 -12.98 1.91 -3.35
C HIS A 68 -14.38 2.51 -3.20
N ARG A 69 -14.71 3.52 -4.01
CA ARG A 69 -15.99 4.24 -3.90
C ARG A 69 -16.86 4.19 -5.16
N LYS A 70 -16.41 3.56 -6.23
CA LYS A 70 -17.09 3.59 -7.53
C LYS A 70 -17.30 2.18 -8.06
N ALA A 71 -18.55 1.73 -8.13
CA ALA A 71 -18.91 0.46 -8.76
C ALA A 71 -18.43 0.36 -10.23
N ASP A 72 -18.38 -0.86 -10.74
CA ASP A 72 -18.02 -1.18 -12.14
C ASP A 72 -16.61 -0.71 -12.55
N ARG A 73 -15.69 -0.66 -11.58
CA ARG A 73 -14.28 -0.41 -11.83
C ARG A 73 -13.52 -1.72 -11.94
N HIS A 74 -12.59 -1.76 -12.89
CA HIS A 74 -11.63 -2.84 -13.04
C HIS A 74 -10.21 -2.29 -13.24
N TRP A 75 -9.20 -3.12 -12.98
CA TRP A 75 -7.79 -2.76 -13.12
C TRP A 75 -7.07 -3.80 -13.98
N SER A 76 -6.54 -3.37 -15.12
CA SER A 76 -5.59 -4.18 -15.88
C SER A 76 -4.27 -4.22 -15.12
N MET A 77 -3.76 -5.41 -14.84
CA MET A 77 -2.54 -5.64 -14.10
C MET A 77 -1.34 -5.81 -15.06
N PRO A 78 -0.09 -5.58 -14.59
CA PRO A 78 1.10 -5.72 -15.43
C PRO A 78 1.32 -7.13 -16.01
N ASP A 79 0.81 -8.16 -15.33
CA ASP A 79 0.89 -9.56 -15.76
C ASP A 79 -0.13 -9.93 -16.87
N GLY A 80 -0.87 -8.93 -17.38
CA GLY A 80 -1.90 -9.11 -18.40
C GLY A 80 -3.26 -9.56 -17.83
N THR A 81 -3.34 -9.87 -16.54
CA THR A 81 -4.62 -10.18 -15.89
C THR A 81 -5.43 -8.91 -15.65
N LYS A 82 -6.70 -9.07 -15.32
CA LYS A 82 -7.60 -7.95 -15.05
C LYS A 82 -8.37 -8.24 -13.76
N ALA A 83 -8.19 -7.40 -12.76
CA ALA A 83 -8.96 -7.46 -11.52
C ALA A 83 -10.32 -6.78 -11.73
N MET A 84 -11.40 -7.55 -11.60
CA MET A 84 -12.79 -7.11 -11.73
C MET A 84 -13.33 -6.53 -10.42
N THR A 85 -12.76 -6.91 -9.29
CA THR A 85 -13.21 -6.50 -7.96
C THR A 85 -12.06 -5.90 -7.14
N LEU A 86 -12.39 -5.20 -6.05
CA LEU A 86 -11.38 -4.71 -5.11
C LEU A 86 -10.59 -5.87 -4.48
N ASP A 87 -11.27 -6.98 -4.15
CA ASP A 87 -10.63 -8.14 -3.54
C ASP A 87 -9.63 -8.80 -4.52
N GLU A 88 -9.99 -8.90 -5.81
CA GLU A 88 -9.07 -9.37 -6.84
C GLU A 88 -7.86 -8.45 -7.02
N LEU A 89 -8.06 -7.12 -6.92
CA LEU A 89 -6.98 -6.15 -6.98
C LEU A 89 -6.03 -6.30 -5.77
N VAL A 90 -6.59 -6.43 -4.56
CA VAL A 90 -5.81 -6.67 -3.33
C VAL A 90 -5.02 -7.97 -3.45
N ALA A 91 -5.66 -9.05 -3.89
CA ALA A 91 -5.00 -10.33 -4.09
C ALA A 91 -3.87 -10.24 -5.13
N ALA A 92 -4.08 -9.49 -6.22
CA ALA A 92 -3.06 -9.29 -7.25
C ALA A 92 -1.86 -8.49 -6.73
N LEU A 93 -2.07 -7.44 -5.92
CA LEU A 93 -0.99 -6.67 -5.30
C LEU A 93 -0.22 -7.50 -4.26
N ARG A 94 -0.91 -8.32 -3.46
CA ARG A 94 -0.24 -9.25 -2.51
C ARG A 94 0.59 -10.30 -3.24
N ARG A 95 0.07 -10.88 -4.34
CA ARG A 95 0.85 -11.80 -5.20
C ARG A 95 2.08 -11.12 -5.79
N HIS A 96 1.91 -9.88 -6.27
CA HIS A 96 3.03 -9.09 -6.79
C HIS A 96 4.10 -8.86 -5.72
N TRP A 97 3.71 -8.42 -4.53
CA TRP A 97 4.63 -8.26 -3.39
C TRP A 97 5.37 -9.56 -3.08
N SER A 98 4.66 -10.68 -2.93
CA SER A 98 5.26 -11.98 -2.65
C SER A 98 6.34 -12.35 -3.69
N ALA A 99 6.08 -12.08 -4.99
CA ALA A 99 7.00 -12.36 -6.07
C ALA A 99 8.27 -11.48 -6.07
N ILE A 100 8.21 -10.26 -5.53
CA ILE A 100 9.34 -9.31 -5.54
C ILE A 100 10.01 -9.15 -4.18
N SER A 101 9.43 -9.66 -3.10
CA SER A 101 9.87 -9.45 -1.71
C SER A 101 11.37 -9.66 -1.48
N GLN A 102 11.95 -10.68 -2.12
CA GLN A 102 13.38 -10.99 -2.05
C GLN A 102 14.30 -9.86 -2.56
N ARG A 103 13.78 -8.94 -3.39
CA ARG A 103 14.50 -7.75 -3.87
C ARG A 103 14.58 -6.64 -2.82
N TYR A 104 13.83 -6.76 -1.73
CA TYR A 104 13.72 -5.77 -0.65
C TYR A 104 14.03 -6.44 0.71
N PRO A 105 15.29 -6.87 0.96
CA PRO A 105 15.63 -7.66 2.15
C PRO A 105 15.43 -6.93 3.49
N GLY A 106 15.31 -5.59 3.50
CA GLY A 106 14.97 -4.80 4.68
C GLY A 106 13.47 -4.65 4.93
N VAL A 107 12.62 -5.12 4.00
CA VAL A 107 11.17 -5.09 4.11
C VAL A 107 10.69 -6.50 4.45
N GLU A 108 10.34 -6.70 5.73
CA GLU A 108 9.81 -7.96 6.26
C GLU A 108 8.45 -8.32 5.67
N GLU A 109 7.51 -7.36 5.64
CA GLU A 109 6.14 -7.64 5.19
C GLU A 109 5.40 -6.38 4.72
N ILE A 110 4.59 -6.53 3.68
CA ILE A 110 3.64 -5.53 3.22
C ILE A 110 2.24 -6.12 3.26
N GLU A 111 1.39 -5.54 4.09
CA GLU A 111 -0.03 -5.89 4.08
C GLU A 111 -0.79 -4.96 3.13
N VAL A 112 -1.63 -5.55 2.26
CA VAL A 112 -2.51 -4.79 1.36
C VAL A 112 -3.94 -4.95 1.83
N ILE A 113 -4.62 -3.87 2.20
CA ILE A 113 -5.98 -3.89 2.74
C ILE A 113 -6.93 -3.15 1.80
N GLY A 114 -8.06 -3.77 1.46
CA GLY A 114 -9.15 -3.15 0.71
C GLY A 114 -10.31 -2.74 1.61
N ILE A 115 -10.78 -1.50 1.48
CA ILE A 115 -12.01 -0.99 2.07
C ILE A 115 -12.99 -0.62 0.94
N ASP A 116 -13.99 -1.47 0.74
CA ASP A 116 -15.05 -1.24 -0.24
C ASP A 116 -16.18 -0.39 0.36
N LEU A 117 -16.19 0.89 -0.02
CA LEU A 117 -17.19 1.87 0.40
C LEU A 117 -18.44 1.84 -0.49
N THR A 118 -18.43 1.12 -1.63
CA THR A 118 -19.62 0.99 -2.50
C THR A 118 -20.75 0.19 -1.82
N ARG A 119 -20.39 -0.68 -0.87
CA ARG A 119 -21.36 -1.45 -0.06
C ARG A 119 -22.27 -0.56 0.77
N ARG A 120 -21.79 0.62 1.18
CA ARG A 120 -22.57 1.60 1.95
C ARG A 120 -23.69 2.25 1.13
N THR A 121 -23.51 2.39 -0.18
CA THR A 121 -24.51 2.94 -1.10
C THR A 121 -25.61 1.95 -1.48
N ALA A 122 -25.37 0.63 -1.34
CA ALA A 122 -26.35 -0.41 -1.65
C ALA A 122 -27.35 -0.70 -0.50
N SER A 123 -27.13 -0.12 0.68
CA SER A 123 -27.99 -0.33 1.87
C SER A 123 -29.06 0.77 2.04
N LYS A 124 -29.50 1.39 0.95
CA LYS A 124 -30.56 2.42 0.95
C LYS A 124 -31.71 2.02 0.05
#